data_AF-A0A0J6V0I9-F1
#
_entry.id   AF-A0A0J6V0I9-F1
#
_cell.length_a   1.000
_cell.length_b   1.000
_cell.length_c   1.000
_cell.angle_alpha   90.00
_cell.angle_beta   90.00
_cell.angle_gamma   90.00
#
_symmetry.space_group_name_H-M   'P 1'
#
loop_
_entity.id
_entity.type
_entity.pdbx_description
1 polymer ?
#
loop_
_entity_poly.entity_id
_entity_poly.type
_entity_poly.pdbx_seq_one_letter_code
_entity_poly.pdbx_strand_id
1 'polypeptide(L)'
;MTNQGTPIADVKDWQRRWHAILDRNGIELEGRTDPAQLPPIEEDFRLHFAFWTLDTDQGVRIRGEALGLLPHGDAIAGRIERHLRTPRHLMEESEAEAILRSGLRAVRSDGVDAPDETSAVRFMDASTISYLEAFREADTPFEGLGDTLSARAGRRSGAIGRQAYFFLSEPLYRLASFYTVRDWAMWPLCSHEDEPDLTESGWRLFKGGWVPGLDANGLFLYRLPDER
;
A
#
# COMPACT_ATOMS: atom_id res chain seq x y z
N MET A 1 -14.37 23.27 20.54
CA MET A 1 -14.58 23.87 19.19
C MET A 1 -13.93 22.95 18.19
N THR A 2 -14.72 22.06 17.62
CA THR A 2 -14.32 21.11 16.57
C THR A 2 -14.26 21.87 15.25
N ASN A 3 -13.05 22.10 14.76
CA ASN A 3 -12.82 22.70 13.45
C ASN A 3 -13.15 21.64 12.39
N GLN A 4 -14.44 21.52 12.02
CA GLN A 4 -14.87 20.72 10.88
C GLN A 4 -14.44 21.45 9.60
N GLY A 5 -13.17 21.29 9.24
CA GLY A 5 -12.62 21.82 8.00
C GLY A 5 -13.36 21.21 6.81
N THR A 6 -13.83 22.08 5.91
CA THR A 6 -14.38 21.72 4.60
C THR A 6 -13.53 20.63 3.94
N PRO A 7 -14.13 19.56 3.36
CA PRO A 7 -13.39 18.55 2.64
C PRO A 7 -12.55 19.23 1.55
N ILE A 8 -11.24 19.07 1.62
CA ILE A 8 -10.31 19.60 0.64
C ILE A 8 -10.53 18.79 -0.65
N ALA A 9 -11.08 19.41 -1.69
CA ALA A 9 -11.42 18.76 -2.95
C ALA A 9 -10.32 18.93 -4.04
N ASP A 10 -9.16 19.47 -3.67
CA ASP A 10 -8.03 19.71 -4.56
C ASP A 10 -6.79 18.94 -4.08
N VAL A 11 -6.32 18.02 -4.92
CA VAL A 11 -5.09 17.24 -4.71
C VAL A 11 -3.89 18.16 -4.42
N LYS A 12 -3.83 19.32 -5.06
CA LYS A 12 -2.76 20.30 -4.83
C LYS A 12 -2.82 20.91 -3.43
N ASP A 13 -4.01 21.05 -2.84
CA ASP A 13 -4.14 21.55 -1.48
C ASP A 13 -3.62 20.52 -0.46
N TRP A 14 -3.88 19.22 -0.68
CA TRP A 14 -3.27 18.17 0.14
C TRP A 14 -1.75 18.18 0.02
N GLN A 15 -1.23 18.24 -1.20
CA GLN A 15 0.20 18.30 -1.48
C GLN A 15 0.84 19.51 -0.79
N ARG A 16 0.27 20.73 -0.93
CA ARG A 16 0.77 21.94 -0.24
C ARG A 16 0.78 21.77 1.28
N ARG A 17 -0.27 21.18 1.84
CA ARG A 17 -0.35 20.95 3.30
C ARG A 17 0.67 19.91 3.75
N TRP A 18 0.88 18.83 3.01
CA TRP A 18 1.91 17.84 3.33
C TRP A 18 3.31 18.47 3.33
N HIS A 19 3.64 19.30 2.34
CA HIS A 19 4.90 20.08 2.36
C HIS A 19 4.98 21.01 3.57
N ALA A 20 3.91 21.75 3.89
CA ALA A 20 3.89 22.64 5.05
C ALA A 20 4.07 21.88 6.39
N ILE A 21 3.55 20.64 6.48
CA ILE A 21 3.76 19.74 7.62
C ILE A 21 5.25 19.38 7.74
N LEU A 22 5.90 19.01 6.64
CA LEU A 22 7.34 18.70 6.63
C LEU A 22 8.20 19.92 6.96
N ASP A 23 7.91 21.07 6.35
CA ASP A 23 8.68 22.32 6.50
C ASP A 23 8.73 22.80 7.95
N ARG A 24 7.57 22.88 8.61
CA ARG A 24 7.53 23.35 10.01
C ARG A 24 8.13 22.36 11.01
N ASN A 25 8.34 21.11 10.60
CA ASN A 25 9.03 20.08 11.38
C ASN A 25 10.51 19.95 11.01
N GLY A 26 11.02 20.78 10.09
CA GLY A 26 12.42 20.78 9.69
C GLY A 26 12.86 19.54 8.90
N ILE A 27 11.94 18.84 8.24
CA ILE A 27 12.27 17.65 7.43
C ILE A 27 12.71 18.10 6.04
N GLU A 28 14.01 17.99 5.77
CA GLU A 28 14.62 18.33 4.48
C GLU A 28 15.11 17.06 3.77
N LEU A 29 14.42 16.70 2.69
CA LEU A 29 14.83 15.68 1.71
C LEU A 29 14.78 16.41 0.37
N GLU A 30 15.93 16.95 -0.03
CA GLU A 30 16.19 17.73 -1.25
C GLU A 30 15.22 18.88 -1.56
N GLY A 31 15.71 20.12 -1.40
CA GLY A 31 15.11 21.34 -1.94
C GLY A 31 13.76 21.72 -1.32
N ARG A 32 13.63 22.97 -0.84
CA ARG A 32 12.29 23.50 -0.53
C ARG A 32 11.51 23.64 -1.82
N THR A 33 10.42 22.90 -1.95
CA THR A 33 9.47 23.10 -3.05
C THR A 33 8.74 24.42 -2.83
N ASP A 34 8.78 25.33 -3.81
CA ASP A 34 7.95 26.54 -3.77
C ASP A 34 6.47 26.11 -3.75
N PRO A 35 5.67 26.49 -2.72
CA PRO A 35 4.25 26.18 -2.68
C PRO A 35 3.45 26.68 -3.89
N ALA A 36 3.97 27.67 -4.63
CA ALA A 36 3.39 28.16 -5.88
C ALA A 36 3.74 27.30 -7.12
N GLN A 37 4.74 26.41 -7.02
CA GLN A 37 5.26 25.58 -8.11
C GLN A 37 5.42 24.11 -7.66
N LEU A 38 4.33 23.50 -7.20
CA LEU A 38 4.34 22.07 -6.88
C LEU A 38 4.47 21.22 -8.16
N PRO A 39 5.35 20.20 -8.17
CA PRO A 39 5.39 19.22 -9.25
C PRO A 39 4.11 18.37 -9.24
N PRO A 40 3.83 17.61 -10.33
CA PRO A 40 2.90 16.49 -10.27
C PRO A 40 3.21 15.57 -9.08
N ILE A 41 2.20 14.95 -8.47
CA ILE A 41 2.42 14.11 -7.29
C ILE A 41 3.35 12.94 -7.62
N GLU A 42 3.26 12.39 -8.83
CA GLU A 42 4.08 11.31 -9.36
C GLU A 42 5.58 11.69 -9.47
N GLU A 43 5.88 12.98 -9.46
CA GLU A 43 7.23 13.55 -9.53
C GLU A 43 7.67 14.19 -8.20
N ASP A 44 6.82 14.17 -7.17
CA ASP A 44 7.10 14.78 -5.87
C ASP A 44 7.93 13.86 -4.97
N PHE A 45 9.21 13.73 -5.31
CA PHE A 45 10.16 12.87 -4.59
C PHE A 45 10.24 13.16 -3.10
N ARG A 46 10.06 14.42 -2.70
CA ARG A 46 10.08 14.79 -1.29
C ARG A 46 8.94 14.11 -0.53
N LEU A 47 7.71 14.17 -1.04
CA LEU A 47 6.58 13.48 -0.39
C LEU A 47 6.68 11.96 -0.50
N HIS A 48 7.29 11.46 -1.57
CA HIS A 48 7.53 10.03 -1.78
C HIS A 48 8.46 9.38 -0.75
N PHE A 49 9.40 10.13 -0.16
CA PHE A 49 10.41 9.54 0.73
C PHE A 49 10.39 10.12 2.15
N ALA A 50 10.00 11.39 2.33
CA ALA A 50 10.18 12.09 3.60
C ALA A 50 9.37 11.55 4.76
N PHE A 51 8.23 10.92 4.51
CA PHE A 51 7.39 10.39 5.58
C PHE A 51 7.85 9.04 6.11
N TRP A 52 8.48 8.22 5.27
CA TRP A 52 8.69 6.80 5.55
C TRP A 52 9.99 6.53 6.30
N THR A 53 10.96 7.42 6.21
CA THR A 53 12.27 7.30 6.85
C THR A 53 12.32 7.87 8.28
N LEU A 54 11.21 8.45 8.76
CA LEU A 54 11.12 9.04 10.09
C LEU A 54 10.75 7.98 11.13
N ASP A 55 11.75 7.28 11.67
CA ASP A 55 11.59 6.27 12.72
C ASP A 55 11.68 6.90 14.13
N THR A 56 10.79 7.85 14.40
CA THR A 56 10.70 8.54 15.70
C THR A 56 9.24 8.82 16.06
N ASP A 57 8.96 9.11 17.33
CA ASP A 57 7.64 9.60 17.77
C ASP A 57 7.21 10.87 17.00
N GLN A 58 8.18 11.68 16.57
CA GLN A 58 7.94 12.81 15.69
C GLN A 58 7.45 12.35 14.31
N GLY A 59 8.06 11.32 13.73
CA GLY A 59 7.63 10.71 12.47
C GLY A 59 6.20 10.18 12.52
N VAL A 60 5.84 9.47 13.59
CA VAL A 60 4.46 8.98 13.83
C VAL A 60 3.48 10.13 13.83
N ARG A 61 3.77 11.21 14.58
CA ARG A 61 2.91 12.40 14.64
C ARG A 61 2.78 13.10 13.29
N ILE A 62 3.89 13.25 12.56
CA ILE A 62 3.92 13.90 11.25
C ILE A 62 3.08 13.12 10.23
N ARG A 63 3.24 11.79 10.17
CA ARG A 63 2.41 10.91 9.31
C ARG A 63 0.95 10.97 9.69
N GLY A 64 0.62 10.88 10.98
CA GLY A 64 -0.75 10.99 11.47
C GLY A 64 -1.40 12.31 11.07
N GLU A 65 -0.69 13.43 11.21
CA GLU A 65 -1.23 14.74 10.83
C GLU A 65 -1.42 14.90 9.31
N ALA A 66 -0.49 14.40 8.50
CA ALA A 66 -0.59 14.46 7.05
C ALA A 66 -1.75 13.58 6.53
N LEU A 67 -1.83 12.34 7.01
CA LEU A 67 -2.87 11.40 6.62
C LEU A 67 -4.25 11.84 7.12
N GLY A 68 -4.34 12.44 8.31
CA GLY A 68 -5.60 12.96 8.88
C GLY A 68 -6.29 14.05 8.04
N LEU A 69 -5.63 14.59 7.01
CA LEU A 69 -6.24 15.49 6.02
C LEU A 69 -7.12 14.76 4.98
N LEU A 70 -6.99 13.44 4.89
CA LEU A 70 -7.64 12.58 3.90
C LEU A 70 -8.81 11.80 4.54
N PRO A 71 -9.81 11.37 3.74
CA PRO A 71 -10.85 10.49 4.23
C PRO A 71 -10.26 9.22 4.84
N HIS A 72 -10.69 8.87 6.06
CA HIS A 72 -10.20 7.71 6.81
C HIS A 72 -8.68 7.69 7.06
N GLY A 73 -8.06 8.88 7.05
CA GLY A 73 -6.62 9.07 7.27
C GLY A 73 -6.07 8.41 8.52
N ASP A 74 -6.78 8.50 9.65
CA ASP A 74 -6.33 7.91 10.91
C ASP A 74 -6.20 6.38 10.84
N ALA A 75 -7.13 5.72 10.14
CA ALA A 75 -7.10 4.27 9.96
C ALA A 75 -5.96 3.84 9.01
N ILE A 76 -5.72 4.62 7.95
CA ILE A 76 -4.57 4.43 7.05
C ILE A 76 -3.26 4.62 7.82
N ALA A 77 -3.15 5.66 8.64
CA ALA A 77 -1.99 5.91 9.49
C ALA A 77 -1.73 4.74 10.45
N GLY A 78 -2.77 4.24 11.12
CA GLY A 78 -2.66 3.07 12.00
C GLY A 78 -2.10 1.83 11.30
N ARG A 79 -2.49 1.59 10.04
CA ARG A 79 -1.92 0.50 9.22
C ARG A 79 -0.46 0.73 8.87
N ILE A 80 -0.10 1.94 8.45
CA ILE A 80 1.30 2.28 8.14
C ILE A 80 2.18 2.07 9.37
N GLU A 81 1.77 2.54 10.54
CA GLU A 81 2.53 2.32 11.78
C GLU A 81 2.61 0.83 12.15
N ARG A 82 1.53 0.06 11.96
CA ARG A 82 1.57 -1.40 12.13
C ARG A 82 2.58 -2.03 11.18
N HIS A 83 2.62 -1.62 9.92
CA HIS A 83 3.58 -2.16 8.95
C HIS A 83 5.04 -1.84 9.33
N LEU A 84 5.33 -0.58 9.65
CA LEU A 84 6.68 -0.14 10.04
C LEU A 84 7.19 -0.82 11.31
N ARG A 85 6.31 -1.08 12.29
CA ARG A 85 6.66 -1.73 13.56
C ARG A 85 6.71 -3.25 13.50
N THR A 86 6.10 -3.86 12.49
CA THR A 86 6.09 -5.31 12.34
C THR A 86 7.35 -5.67 11.55
N PRO A 87 8.35 -6.39 12.09
CA PRO A 87 9.47 -6.88 11.28
C PRO A 87 8.98 -7.96 10.31
N ARG A 88 9.74 -8.19 9.22
CA ARG A 88 9.55 -9.42 8.44
C ARG A 88 10.03 -10.62 9.26
N HIS A 89 9.38 -11.76 9.05
CA HIS A 89 9.79 -13.03 9.63
C HIS A 89 9.79 -14.09 8.53
N LEU A 90 10.55 -15.16 8.76
CA LEU A 90 10.56 -16.32 7.88
C LEU A 90 9.31 -17.15 8.13
N MET A 91 8.43 -17.18 7.13
CA MET A 91 7.24 -18.01 7.11
C MET A 91 7.49 -19.27 6.28
N GLU A 92 7.03 -20.42 6.78
CA GLU A 92 7.15 -21.69 6.06
C GLU A 92 6.25 -21.74 4.82
N GLU A 93 6.64 -22.55 3.83
CA GLU A 93 5.92 -22.69 2.56
C GLU A 93 4.44 -23.06 2.72
N SER A 94 4.15 -24.00 3.61
CA SER A 94 2.78 -24.47 3.86
C SER A 94 1.88 -23.39 4.47
N GLU A 95 2.45 -22.52 5.31
CA GLU A 95 1.72 -21.38 5.88
C GLU A 95 1.48 -20.30 4.82
N ALA A 96 2.51 -19.97 4.03
CA ALA A 96 2.39 -19.00 2.94
C ALA A 96 1.35 -19.44 1.91
N GLU A 97 1.36 -20.72 1.53
CA GLU A 97 0.36 -21.29 0.63
C GLU A 97 -1.05 -21.20 1.19
N ALA A 98 -1.24 -21.53 2.48
CA ALA A 98 -2.54 -21.42 3.13
C ALA A 98 -3.08 -19.97 3.12
N ILE A 99 -2.21 -18.99 3.35
CA ILE A 99 -2.57 -17.56 3.29
C ILE A 99 -2.93 -17.15 1.86
N LEU A 100 -2.13 -17.54 0.85
CA LEU A 100 -2.43 -17.27 -0.55
C LEU A 100 -3.81 -17.83 -0.93
N ARG A 101 -4.06 -19.11 -0.64
CA ARG A 101 -5.33 -19.78 -0.97
C ARG A 101 -6.52 -19.12 -0.27
N SER A 102 -6.37 -18.72 1.00
CA SER A 102 -7.40 -17.98 1.72
C SER A 102 -7.69 -16.62 1.09
N GLY A 103 -6.65 -15.90 0.66
CA GLY A 103 -6.78 -14.62 -0.03
C GLY A 103 -7.50 -14.74 -1.37
N LEU A 104 -7.09 -15.70 -2.21
CA LEU A 104 -7.72 -15.97 -3.51
C LEU A 104 -9.20 -16.32 -3.35
N ARG A 105 -9.53 -17.18 -2.38
CA ARG A 105 -10.93 -17.51 -2.08
C ARG A 105 -11.74 -16.28 -1.67
N ALA A 106 -11.20 -15.42 -0.82
CA ALA A 106 -11.88 -14.21 -0.35
C ALA A 106 -12.15 -13.24 -1.51
N VAL A 107 -11.16 -12.99 -2.36
CA VAL A 107 -11.27 -12.12 -3.54
C VAL A 107 -12.29 -12.66 -4.54
N ARG A 108 -12.24 -13.97 -4.84
CA ARG A 108 -13.23 -14.61 -5.72
C ARG A 108 -14.65 -14.57 -5.14
N SER A 109 -14.79 -14.77 -3.83
CA SER A 109 -16.10 -14.72 -3.15
C SER A 109 -16.73 -13.33 -3.19
N ASP A 110 -15.90 -12.29 -3.31
CA ASP A 110 -16.32 -10.90 -3.51
C ASP A 110 -16.66 -10.59 -4.99
N GLY A 111 -16.51 -11.56 -5.90
CA GLY A 111 -16.82 -11.41 -7.31
C GLY A 111 -15.74 -10.72 -8.13
N VAL A 112 -14.52 -10.63 -7.58
CA VAL A 112 -13.34 -10.11 -8.27
C VAL A 112 -12.60 -11.27 -8.94
N ASP A 113 -12.11 -11.03 -10.16
CA ASP A 113 -11.34 -12.03 -10.89
C ASP A 113 -10.00 -12.31 -10.19
N ALA A 114 -9.73 -13.60 -9.99
CA ALA A 114 -8.50 -14.10 -9.37
C ALA A 114 -8.33 -15.60 -9.68
N PRO A 115 -7.09 -16.12 -9.66
CA PRO A 115 -6.83 -17.55 -9.84
C PRO A 115 -7.59 -18.45 -8.87
N ASP A 116 -7.84 -19.70 -9.28
CA ASP A 116 -8.52 -20.68 -8.44
C ASP A 116 -7.69 -21.05 -7.22
N GLU A 117 -8.31 -21.03 -6.03
CA GLU A 117 -7.62 -21.30 -4.77
C GLU A 117 -7.18 -22.76 -4.64
N THR A 118 -7.54 -23.64 -5.57
CA THR A 118 -7.08 -25.05 -5.65
C THR A 118 -5.94 -25.24 -6.67
N SER A 119 -5.57 -24.20 -7.41
CA SER A 119 -4.48 -24.26 -8.39
C SER A 119 -3.16 -24.69 -7.75
N ALA A 120 -2.32 -25.41 -8.48
CA ALA A 120 -1.00 -25.79 -8.00
C ALA A 120 -0.13 -24.53 -7.78
N VAL A 121 0.62 -24.51 -6.68
CA VAL A 121 1.51 -23.40 -6.31
C VAL A 121 2.95 -23.87 -6.43
N ARG A 122 3.74 -23.14 -7.21
CA ARG A 122 5.19 -23.36 -7.31
C ARG A 122 5.90 -22.50 -6.27
N PHE A 123 6.94 -23.04 -5.65
CA PHE A 123 7.81 -22.28 -4.75
C PHE A 123 9.11 -21.96 -5.46
N MET A 124 9.54 -20.70 -5.35
CA MET A 124 10.73 -20.17 -6.01
C MET A 124 11.53 -19.33 -5.03
N ASP A 125 12.84 -19.25 -5.26
CA ASP A 125 13.74 -18.40 -4.49
C ASP A 125 14.96 -18.00 -5.33
N ALA A 126 15.82 -17.16 -4.76
CA ALA A 126 17.04 -16.68 -5.41
C ALA A 126 18.06 -17.78 -5.77
N SER A 127 17.94 -18.99 -5.23
CA SER A 127 18.79 -20.13 -5.60
C SER A 127 18.36 -20.79 -6.91
N THR A 128 17.12 -20.56 -7.33
CA THR A 128 16.51 -21.18 -8.52
C THR A 128 16.33 -20.18 -9.67
N ILE A 129 15.89 -18.95 -9.37
CA ILE A 129 15.64 -17.90 -10.37
C ILE A 129 15.82 -16.53 -9.70
N SER A 130 16.31 -15.52 -10.43
CA SER A 130 16.39 -14.17 -9.86
C SER A 130 14.99 -13.55 -9.71
N TYR A 131 14.81 -12.67 -8.73
CA TYR A 131 13.54 -11.96 -8.54
C TYR A 131 13.08 -11.22 -9.81
N LEU A 132 14.01 -10.50 -10.45
CA LEU A 132 13.71 -9.76 -11.68
C LEU A 132 13.25 -10.69 -12.82
N GLU A 133 13.85 -11.87 -12.92
CA GLU A 133 13.49 -12.84 -13.96
C GLU A 133 12.15 -13.52 -13.65
N ALA A 134 11.89 -13.88 -12.39
CA ALA A 134 10.63 -14.47 -11.95
C ALA A 134 9.44 -13.53 -12.19
N PHE A 135 9.63 -12.22 -12.03
CA PHE A 135 8.59 -11.20 -12.19
C PHE A 135 8.65 -10.42 -13.51
N ARG A 136 9.45 -10.87 -14.49
CA ARG A 136 9.57 -10.17 -15.77
C ARG A 136 8.25 -10.13 -16.55
N GLU A 137 7.53 -11.25 -16.54
CA GLU A 137 6.27 -11.48 -17.27
C GLU A 137 5.17 -12.02 -16.34
N ALA A 138 5.31 -11.78 -15.04
CA ALA A 138 4.37 -12.26 -14.04
C ALA A 138 3.62 -11.08 -13.42
N ASP A 139 2.32 -11.26 -13.27
CA ASP A 139 1.46 -10.33 -12.58
C ASP A 139 1.24 -10.78 -11.13
N THR A 140 0.67 -9.90 -10.32
CA THR A 140 0.15 -10.31 -9.01
C THR A 140 -1.14 -11.10 -9.23
N PRO A 141 -1.36 -12.23 -8.54
CA PRO A 141 -2.63 -12.95 -8.63
C PRO A 141 -3.81 -12.19 -7.99
N PHE A 142 -3.54 -11.00 -7.43
CA PHE A 142 -4.52 -10.07 -6.89
C PHE A 142 -4.72 -8.83 -7.79
N GLU A 143 -4.28 -8.85 -9.05
CA GLU A 143 -4.37 -7.70 -9.97
C GLU A 143 -5.80 -7.17 -10.09
N GLY A 144 -6.77 -8.07 -10.31
CA GLY A 144 -8.18 -7.70 -10.40
C GLY A 144 -8.69 -6.97 -9.14
N LEU A 145 -8.18 -7.30 -7.95
CA LEU A 145 -8.51 -6.58 -6.72
C LEU A 145 -7.97 -5.14 -6.78
N GLY A 146 -6.72 -4.98 -7.18
CA GLY A 146 -6.06 -3.68 -7.36
C GLY A 146 -6.86 -2.75 -8.28
N ASP A 147 -7.37 -3.28 -9.39
CA ASP A 147 -8.20 -2.53 -10.34
C ASP A 147 -9.51 -2.01 -9.74
N THR A 148 -10.06 -2.70 -8.73
CA THR A 148 -11.30 -2.28 -8.08
C THR A 148 -11.13 -1.19 -7.02
N LEU A 149 -9.91 -0.98 -6.49
CA LEU A 149 -9.71 -0.18 -5.28
C LEU A 149 -10.10 1.29 -5.45
N SER A 150 -9.78 1.90 -6.60
CA SER A 150 -10.16 3.30 -6.86
C SER A 150 -11.69 3.48 -6.93
N ALA A 151 -12.40 2.50 -7.50
CA ALA A 151 -13.85 2.50 -7.58
C ALA A 151 -14.49 2.25 -6.21
N ARG A 152 -13.90 1.36 -5.40
CA ARG A 152 -14.27 1.11 -4.01
C ARG A 152 -14.14 2.38 -3.15
N ALA A 153 -13.00 3.07 -3.24
CA ALA A 153 -12.80 4.36 -2.59
C ALA A 153 -13.85 5.41 -3.01
N GLY A 154 -14.17 5.43 -4.31
CA GLY A 154 -15.23 6.27 -4.86
C GLY A 154 -16.63 5.95 -4.33
N ARG A 155 -16.97 4.67 -4.16
CA ARG A 155 -18.27 4.25 -3.58
C ARG A 155 -18.40 4.64 -2.12
N ARG A 156 -17.33 4.50 -1.35
CA ARG A 156 -17.33 4.78 0.10
C ARG A 156 -17.39 6.28 0.41
N SER A 157 -16.55 7.08 -0.25
CA SER A 157 -16.33 8.49 0.12
C SER A 157 -16.56 9.45 -1.04
N GLY A 158 -17.19 9.01 -2.13
CA GLY A 158 -17.46 9.83 -3.30
C GLY A 158 -16.19 10.25 -4.05
N ALA A 159 -16.27 11.37 -4.77
CA ALA A 159 -15.15 11.88 -5.57
C ALA A 159 -13.87 12.11 -4.76
N ILE A 160 -14.00 12.60 -3.52
CA ILE A 160 -12.84 12.85 -2.65
C ILE A 160 -12.14 11.55 -2.23
N GLY A 161 -12.87 10.44 -2.07
CA GLY A 161 -12.28 9.12 -1.84
C GLY A 161 -11.44 8.66 -3.01
N ARG A 162 -11.98 8.78 -4.24
CA ARG A 162 -11.25 8.43 -5.46
C ARG A 162 -10.01 9.32 -5.67
N GLN A 163 -10.10 10.61 -5.39
CA GLN A 163 -8.96 11.53 -5.45
C GLN A 163 -7.89 11.16 -4.41
N ALA A 164 -8.30 10.86 -3.17
CA ALA A 164 -7.38 10.44 -2.12
C ALA A 164 -6.62 9.15 -2.51
N TYR A 165 -7.29 8.20 -3.18
CA TYR A 165 -6.66 6.98 -3.67
C TYR A 165 -5.50 7.29 -4.63
N PHE A 166 -5.72 8.12 -5.65
CA PHE A 166 -4.68 8.49 -6.61
C PHE A 166 -3.60 9.39 -6.01
N PHE A 167 -3.95 10.26 -5.06
CA PHE A 167 -2.96 11.07 -4.35
C PHE A 167 -2.03 10.19 -3.50
N LEU A 168 -2.55 9.14 -2.87
CA LEU A 168 -1.79 8.24 -2.00
C LEU A 168 -1.04 7.14 -2.75
N SER A 169 -1.40 6.82 -3.99
CA SER A 169 -0.90 5.62 -4.67
C SER A 169 0.62 5.63 -4.82
N GLU A 170 1.21 6.74 -5.25
CA GLU A 170 2.66 6.88 -5.42
C GLU A 170 3.40 7.03 -4.08
N PRO A 171 2.99 7.94 -3.16
CA PRO A 171 3.61 8.02 -1.84
C PRO A 171 3.62 6.68 -1.10
N LEU A 172 2.50 5.95 -1.08
CA LEU A 172 2.42 4.66 -0.37
C LEU A 172 3.09 3.52 -1.12
N TYR A 173 3.21 3.58 -2.45
CA TYR A 173 4.03 2.61 -3.16
C TYR A 173 5.48 2.67 -2.67
N ARG A 174 5.98 3.88 -2.36
CA ARG A 174 7.35 4.09 -1.87
C ARG A 174 7.59 3.66 -0.43
N LEU A 175 6.54 3.36 0.34
CA LEU A 175 6.66 2.79 1.68
C LEU A 175 7.43 1.46 1.69
N ALA A 176 7.16 0.59 0.71
CA ALA A 176 7.77 -0.73 0.61
C ALA A 176 8.24 -1.10 -0.80
N SER A 177 7.86 -0.34 -1.84
CA SER A 177 8.00 -0.71 -3.25
C SER A 177 7.26 -2.00 -3.63
N PHE A 178 6.12 -2.27 -2.97
CA PHE A 178 5.23 -3.40 -3.26
C PHE A 178 3.77 -2.96 -3.26
N TYR A 179 3.04 -3.30 -4.32
CA TYR A 179 1.62 -2.98 -4.45
C TYR A 179 0.77 -3.59 -3.33
N THR A 180 1.07 -4.80 -2.88
CA THR A 180 0.33 -5.46 -1.79
C THR A 180 0.37 -4.67 -0.48
N VAL A 181 1.50 -4.03 -0.17
CA VAL A 181 1.62 -3.19 1.03
C VAL A 181 0.87 -1.87 0.86
N ARG A 182 1.00 -1.25 -0.32
CA ARG A 182 0.27 -0.03 -0.69
C ARG A 182 -1.24 -0.25 -0.57
N ASP A 183 -1.75 -1.30 -1.21
CA ASP A 183 -3.17 -1.62 -1.27
C ASP A 183 -3.73 -1.94 0.11
N TRP A 184 -2.96 -2.69 0.91
CA TRP A 184 -3.30 -2.94 2.30
C TRP A 184 -3.35 -1.69 3.15
N ALA A 185 -2.40 -0.78 3.02
CA ALA A 185 -2.43 0.49 3.73
C ALA A 185 -3.66 1.32 3.34
N MET A 186 -4.08 1.27 2.08
CA MET A 186 -5.24 2.00 1.54
C MET A 186 -6.60 1.33 1.73
N TRP A 187 -6.67 0.08 2.21
CA TRP A 187 -7.96 -0.60 2.42
C TRP A 187 -8.98 0.20 3.26
N PRO A 188 -8.58 0.94 4.33
CA PRO A 188 -9.50 1.80 5.08
C PRO A 188 -10.03 3.01 4.30
N LEU A 189 -9.56 3.26 3.08
CA LEU A 189 -10.18 4.20 2.15
C LEU A 189 -11.21 3.50 1.24
N CYS A 190 -11.08 2.19 1.04
CA CYS A 190 -11.79 1.41 0.04
C CYS A 190 -12.99 0.62 0.58
N SER A 191 -13.02 0.31 1.88
CA SER A 191 -13.96 -0.70 2.40
C SER A 191 -14.50 -0.41 3.80
N HIS A 192 -15.80 -0.58 4.04
CA HIS A 192 -16.35 -0.38 5.37
C HIS A 192 -15.71 -1.29 6.44
N GLU A 193 -15.78 -0.90 7.72
CA GLU A 193 -15.10 -1.61 8.82
C GLU A 193 -15.64 -3.03 9.07
N ASP A 194 -16.86 -3.30 8.63
CA ASP A 194 -17.54 -4.59 8.71
C ASP A 194 -17.27 -5.51 7.51
N GLU A 195 -16.67 -4.99 6.44
CA GLU A 195 -16.28 -5.79 5.27
C GLU A 195 -14.96 -6.52 5.51
N PRO A 196 -14.82 -7.77 5.01
CA PRO A 196 -13.58 -8.53 5.12
C PRO A 196 -12.44 -7.86 4.36
N ASP A 197 -11.25 -7.81 4.97
CA ASP A 197 -10.08 -7.23 4.31
C ASP A 197 -9.48 -8.17 3.25
N LEU A 198 -9.74 -7.84 1.98
CA LEU A 198 -9.29 -8.61 0.83
C LEU A 198 -7.78 -8.45 0.55
N THR A 199 -7.14 -7.44 1.14
CA THR A 199 -5.73 -7.10 0.93
C THR A 199 -4.79 -7.67 2.01
N GLU A 200 -5.32 -8.06 3.17
CA GLU A 200 -4.54 -8.56 4.32
C GLU A 200 -3.67 -9.75 3.95
N SER A 201 -4.14 -10.66 3.08
CA SER A 201 -3.36 -11.83 2.67
C SER A 201 -2.07 -11.44 1.93
N GLY A 202 -2.13 -10.45 1.03
CA GLY A 202 -0.96 -9.94 0.33
C GLY A 202 0.05 -9.30 1.27
N TRP A 203 -0.41 -8.53 2.26
CA TRP A 203 0.46 -7.95 3.28
C TRP A 203 1.08 -9.01 4.20
N ARG A 204 0.31 -10.02 4.63
CA ARG A 204 0.81 -11.11 5.48
C ARG A 204 1.87 -11.94 4.76
N LEU A 205 1.67 -12.26 3.48
CA LEU A 205 2.68 -12.91 2.65
C LEU A 205 3.97 -12.09 2.61
N PHE A 206 3.86 -10.79 2.32
CA PHE A 206 5.01 -9.89 2.31
C PHE A 206 5.75 -9.88 3.67
N LYS A 207 5.02 -9.78 4.78
CA LYS A 207 5.61 -9.85 6.13
C LYS A 207 6.23 -11.22 6.43
N GLY A 208 5.72 -12.29 5.84
CA GLY A 208 6.29 -13.64 5.90
C GLY A 208 7.46 -13.88 4.94
N GLY A 209 7.88 -12.87 4.17
CA GLY A 209 8.98 -13.00 3.21
C GLY A 209 8.59 -13.64 1.89
N TRP A 210 7.31 -13.60 1.52
CA TRP A 210 6.78 -14.18 0.28
C TRP A 210 6.12 -13.13 -0.60
N VAL A 211 6.35 -13.24 -1.91
CA VAL A 211 5.64 -12.45 -2.92
C VAL A 211 4.92 -13.39 -3.87
N PRO A 212 3.59 -13.30 -3.98
CA PRO A 212 2.84 -14.13 -4.91
C PRO A 212 2.95 -13.58 -6.33
N GLY A 213 3.01 -14.48 -7.30
CA GLY A 213 3.00 -14.15 -8.71
C GLY A 213 2.17 -15.15 -9.52
N LEU A 214 1.78 -14.71 -10.71
CA LEU A 214 1.03 -15.47 -11.70
C LEU A 214 1.71 -15.27 -13.05
N ASP A 215 2.24 -16.35 -13.63
CA ASP A 215 2.83 -16.35 -14.97
C ASP A 215 2.12 -17.37 -15.89
N ALA A 216 2.66 -17.56 -17.10
CA ALA A 216 2.14 -18.55 -18.05
C ALA A 216 2.18 -20.01 -17.54
N ASN A 217 2.99 -20.32 -16.52
CA ASN A 217 3.07 -21.63 -15.87
C ASN A 217 2.18 -21.72 -14.60
N GLY A 218 1.41 -20.68 -14.30
CA GLY A 218 0.48 -20.62 -13.18
C GLY A 218 1.04 -19.94 -11.93
N LEU A 219 0.37 -20.18 -10.80
CA LEU A 219 0.67 -19.54 -9.52
C LEU A 219 2.05 -19.93 -8.98
N PHE A 220 2.74 -18.95 -8.41
CA PHE A 220 3.93 -19.17 -7.63
C PHE A 220 4.02 -18.26 -6.40
N LEU A 221 4.81 -18.70 -5.43
CA LEU A 221 5.27 -17.92 -4.29
C LEU A 221 6.79 -17.79 -4.39
N TYR A 222 7.27 -16.55 -4.49
CA TYR A 222 8.70 -16.24 -4.51
C TYR A 222 9.18 -15.82 -3.12
N ARG A 223 10.22 -16.49 -2.61
CA ARG A 223 10.84 -16.16 -1.33
C ARG A 223 11.77 -14.97 -1.48
N LEU A 224 11.46 -13.89 -0.79
CA LEU A 224 12.32 -12.73 -0.69
C LEU A 224 13.58 -13.07 0.12
N PRO A 225 14.74 -12.51 -0.24
CA PRO A 225 15.92 -12.62 0.60
C PRO A 225 15.66 -12.03 1.99
N ASP A 226 16.38 -12.56 2.99
CA ASP A 226 16.40 -12.00 4.33
C ASP A 226 16.94 -10.57 4.29
N GLU A 227 16.24 -9.66 4.95
CA GLU A 227 16.76 -8.34 5.25
C GLU A 227 17.91 -8.53 6.26
N ARG A 228 19.15 -8.34 5.80
CA ARG A 228 20.34 -8.31 6.67
C ARG A 228 20.47 -6.99 7.39
#